data_AF-A0A3E3E9H5-F1
#
_entry.id   AF-A0A3E3E9H5-F1
#
_cell.length_a   1.000
_cell.length_b   1.000
_cell.length_c   1.000
_cell.angle_alpha   90.00
_cell.angle_beta   90.00
_cell.angle_gamma   90.00
#
_symmetry.space_group_name_H-M   'P 1'
#
loop_
_entity.id
_entity.type
_entity.pdbx_description
1 polymer ?
#
loop_
_entity_poly.entity_id
_entity_poly.type
_entity_poly.pdbx_seq_one_letter_code
_entity_poly.pdbx_strand_id
1 'polypeptide(L)'
;ELNHIPRITADDQVLTVGDTLNVFNNVSAMDDEDGELTGSVKVIDNTVPTDENGNTTEVGSYTITYQVTDSQGASSTKTITVTVNPKMEELNRIPTIEAEDKTLTVGDSLEVMRDVTATDAEDGDVTGNIQILENKVPMDESGKTTQAGTYTITYLVTDSKGASSTKTITVTVKENTNNQSSQPEKDNNNPSNGKGNTSTQEKNTNKESGKEAKGSKGTKTSTGTYAAVFSGIASVSLALLCGLMIIQKRQKR
;
A
#
# COMPACT_ATOMS: atom_id res chain seq x y z
N GLU A 1 -66.59 -2.94 -33.80
CA GLU A 1 -65.55 -3.64 -34.59
C GLU A 1 -65.02 -4.81 -33.78
N LEU A 2 -64.10 -5.61 -34.30
CA LEU A 2 -63.38 -6.58 -33.47
C LEU A 2 -62.41 -5.78 -32.57
N ASN A 3 -62.39 -6.06 -31.28
CA ASN A 3 -61.42 -5.46 -30.36
C ASN A 3 -60.08 -6.21 -30.49
N HIS A 4 -59.01 -5.51 -30.82
CA HIS A 4 -57.67 -6.08 -30.84
C HIS A 4 -57.10 -6.16 -29.42
N ILE A 5 -56.04 -6.96 -29.26
CA ILE A 5 -55.34 -7.01 -27.98
C ILE A 5 -54.23 -5.94 -27.98
N PRO A 6 -54.05 -5.22 -26.87
CA PRO A 6 -53.00 -4.20 -26.79
C PRO A 6 -51.61 -4.85 -26.85
N ARG A 7 -50.62 -4.15 -27.42
CA ARG A 7 -49.23 -4.62 -27.56
C ARG A 7 -48.29 -3.88 -26.62
N ILE A 8 -47.61 -4.62 -25.73
CA ILE A 8 -46.54 -4.10 -24.88
C ILE A 8 -45.18 -4.21 -25.61
N THR A 9 -44.39 -3.14 -25.58
CA THR A 9 -42.97 -3.13 -25.94
C THR A 9 -42.15 -2.87 -24.69
N ALA A 10 -41.21 -3.76 -24.38
CA ALA A 10 -40.28 -3.63 -23.27
C ALA A 10 -39.04 -4.48 -23.59
N ASP A 11 -37.87 -4.04 -23.18
CA ASP A 11 -36.61 -4.75 -23.46
C ASP A 11 -36.04 -5.37 -22.18
N ASP A 12 -35.21 -6.40 -22.35
CA ASP A 12 -34.45 -6.97 -21.25
C ASP A 12 -33.47 -5.94 -20.68
N GLN A 13 -33.25 -5.99 -19.37
CA GLN A 13 -32.39 -5.06 -18.66
C GLN A 13 -31.12 -5.76 -18.17
N VAL A 14 -30.02 -5.01 -18.19
CA VAL A 14 -28.75 -5.43 -17.59
C VAL A 14 -28.34 -4.39 -16.57
N LEU A 15 -28.20 -4.82 -15.32
CA LEU A 15 -27.84 -4.01 -14.17
C LEU A 15 -26.61 -4.61 -13.49
N THR A 16 -26.01 -3.86 -12.58
CA THR A 16 -24.98 -4.30 -11.65
C THR A 16 -25.53 -4.19 -10.23
N VAL A 17 -25.12 -5.07 -9.31
CA VAL A 17 -25.48 -4.95 -7.89
C VAL A 17 -25.20 -3.53 -7.39
N GLY A 18 -26.21 -2.93 -6.78
CA GLY A 18 -26.23 -1.54 -6.30
C GLY A 18 -26.87 -0.54 -7.27
N ASP A 19 -27.12 -0.91 -8.53
CA ASP A 19 -27.85 -0.06 -9.47
C ASP A 19 -29.34 0.02 -9.07
N THR A 20 -29.93 1.20 -9.20
CA THR A 20 -31.36 1.44 -8.97
C THR A 20 -32.20 0.80 -10.08
N LEU A 21 -33.18 -0.02 -9.71
CA LEU A 21 -34.10 -0.64 -10.65
C LEU A 21 -35.19 0.35 -11.11
N ASN A 22 -35.24 0.65 -12.41
CA ASN A 22 -36.36 1.37 -13.01
C ASN A 22 -37.26 0.42 -13.82
N VAL A 23 -38.36 0.00 -13.19
CA VAL A 23 -39.29 -0.99 -13.74
C VAL A 23 -40.08 -0.51 -14.95
N PHE A 24 -40.13 0.79 -15.26
CA PHE A 24 -40.84 1.31 -16.45
C PHE A 24 -39.89 1.89 -17.50
N ASN A 25 -38.57 1.67 -17.35
CA ASN A 25 -37.60 2.13 -18.33
C ASN A 25 -37.81 1.43 -19.68
N ASN A 26 -37.99 2.21 -20.75
CA ASN A 26 -38.27 1.73 -22.11
C ASN A 26 -39.49 0.80 -22.22
N VAL A 27 -40.47 0.94 -21.32
CA VAL A 27 -41.75 0.24 -21.41
C VAL A 27 -42.75 1.15 -22.11
N SER A 28 -43.46 0.62 -23.12
CA SER A 28 -44.57 1.29 -23.80
C SER A 28 -45.66 0.29 -24.16
N ALA A 29 -46.88 0.79 -24.40
CA ALA A 29 -47.97 -0.04 -24.89
C ALA A 29 -48.85 0.73 -25.87
N MET A 30 -49.25 0.07 -26.94
CA MET A 30 -50.10 0.62 -27.99
C MET A 30 -51.23 -0.35 -28.32
N ASP A 31 -52.39 0.19 -28.66
CA ASP A 31 -53.56 -0.53 -29.14
C ASP A 31 -54.09 0.12 -30.44
N ASP A 32 -54.70 -0.67 -31.32
CA ASP A 32 -55.16 -0.20 -32.63
C ASP A 32 -56.41 0.67 -32.53
N GLU A 33 -57.29 0.42 -31.54
CA GLU A 33 -58.52 1.16 -31.31
C GLU A 33 -58.35 2.29 -30.28
N ASP A 34 -57.61 2.04 -29.20
CA ASP A 34 -57.43 2.98 -28.09
C ASP A 34 -56.18 3.87 -28.22
N GLY A 35 -55.22 3.50 -29.08
CA GLY A 35 -53.99 4.25 -29.29
C GLY A 35 -52.95 4.02 -28.19
N GLU A 36 -52.39 5.10 -27.63
CA GLU A 36 -51.26 5.03 -26.69
C GLU A 36 -51.73 4.66 -25.27
N LEU A 37 -51.20 3.57 -24.72
CA LEU A 37 -51.60 2.98 -23.45
C LEU A 37 -50.43 2.84 -22.45
N THR A 38 -49.30 3.50 -22.65
CA THR A 38 -48.10 3.32 -21.81
C THR A 38 -48.38 3.64 -20.33
N GLY A 39 -49.16 4.68 -20.06
CA GLY A 39 -49.56 5.05 -18.70
C GLY A 39 -50.47 4.03 -17.99
N SER A 40 -51.05 3.10 -18.74
CA SER A 40 -51.94 2.04 -18.24
C SER A 40 -51.21 0.72 -17.97
N VAL A 41 -49.93 0.62 -18.32
CA VAL A 41 -49.12 -0.58 -18.08
C VAL A 41 -48.89 -0.77 -16.58
N LYS A 42 -49.11 -1.98 -16.09
CA LYS A 42 -48.91 -2.37 -14.69
C LYS A 42 -47.88 -3.47 -14.60
N VAL A 43 -47.08 -3.44 -13.54
CA VAL A 43 -46.26 -4.60 -13.13
C VAL A 43 -47.15 -5.53 -12.32
N ILE A 44 -47.28 -6.78 -12.77
CA ILE A 44 -48.08 -7.81 -12.08
C ILE A 44 -47.21 -8.83 -11.35
N ASP A 45 -45.93 -8.92 -11.71
CA ASP A 45 -44.94 -9.74 -11.02
C ASP A 45 -43.54 -9.12 -11.20
N ASN A 46 -42.74 -9.11 -10.12
CA ASN A 46 -41.36 -8.62 -10.11
C ASN A 46 -40.54 -9.48 -9.16
N THR A 47 -39.55 -10.19 -9.69
CA THR A 47 -38.68 -11.08 -8.91
C THR A 47 -37.30 -10.50 -8.64
N VAL A 48 -37.03 -9.26 -9.06
CA VAL A 48 -35.72 -8.62 -8.85
C VAL A 48 -35.56 -8.23 -7.37
N PRO A 49 -34.52 -8.73 -6.68
CA PRO A 49 -34.27 -8.38 -5.29
C PRO A 49 -33.68 -6.97 -5.19
N THR A 50 -34.32 -6.12 -4.40
CA THR A 50 -33.88 -4.74 -4.14
C THR A 50 -33.88 -4.40 -2.65
N ASP A 51 -33.07 -3.42 -2.27
CA ASP A 51 -33.10 -2.80 -0.95
C ASP A 51 -34.29 -1.82 -0.79
N GLU A 52 -34.37 -1.16 0.37
CA GLU A 52 -35.41 -0.15 0.67
C GLU A 52 -35.36 1.10 -0.23
N ASN A 53 -34.23 1.32 -0.91
CA ASN A 53 -34.03 2.43 -1.84
C ASN A 53 -34.26 2.00 -3.31
N GLY A 54 -34.61 0.75 -3.55
CA GLY A 54 -34.82 0.20 -4.89
C GLY A 54 -33.53 -0.17 -5.63
N ASN A 55 -32.40 -0.31 -4.93
CA ASN A 55 -31.14 -0.75 -5.52
C ASN A 55 -31.05 -2.28 -5.51
N THR A 56 -30.56 -2.85 -6.60
CA THR A 56 -30.39 -4.31 -6.72
C THR A 56 -29.38 -4.86 -5.73
N THR A 57 -29.66 -6.01 -5.12
CA THR A 57 -28.83 -6.55 -4.01
C THR A 57 -28.18 -7.89 -4.30
N GLU A 58 -28.71 -8.68 -5.23
CA GLU A 58 -28.22 -10.02 -5.51
C GLU A 58 -27.94 -10.22 -6.99
N VAL A 59 -26.87 -10.97 -7.28
CA VAL A 59 -26.50 -11.36 -8.64
C VAL A 59 -27.43 -12.46 -9.15
N GLY A 60 -27.86 -12.35 -10.40
CA GLY A 60 -28.75 -13.35 -10.96
C GLY A 60 -29.48 -12.89 -12.21
N SER A 61 -30.38 -13.76 -12.66
CA SER A 61 -31.32 -13.49 -13.74
C SER A 61 -32.73 -13.55 -13.17
N TYR A 62 -33.44 -12.44 -13.25
CA TYR A 62 -34.75 -12.21 -12.67
C TYR A 62 -35.76 -11.81 -13.76
N THR A 63 -37.02 -11.68 -13.41
CA THR A 63 -38.10 -11.39 -14.34
C THR A 63 -39.01 -10.28 -13.85
N ILE A 64 -39.50 -9.47 -14.79
CA ILE A 64 -40.60 -8.53 -14.57
C ILE A 64 -41.69 -8.85 -15.57
N THR A 65 -42.92 -9.04 -15.10
CA THR A 65 -44.08 -9.28 -15.94
C THR A 65 -45.01 -8.07 -15.91
N TYR A 66 -45.25 -7.51 -17.09
CA TYR A 66 -46.17 -6.41 -17.33
C TYR A 66 -47.51 -6.92 -17.81
N GLN A 67 -48.56 -6.16 -17.51
CA GLN A 67 -49.90 -6.32 -18.07
C GLN A 67 -50.44 -4.95 -18.49
N VAL A 68 -51.17 -4.91 -19.61
CA VAL A 68 -51.97 -3.76 -20.02
C VAL A 68 -53.35 -4.25 -20.44
N THR A 69 -54.38 -3.47 -20.14
CA THR A 69 -55.79 -3.74 -20.47
C THR A 69 -56.33 -2.52 -21.20
N ASP A 70 -57.00 -2.75 -22.34
CA ASP A 70 -57.62 -1.73 -23.16
C ASP A 70 -58.99 -1.27 -22.59
N SER A 71 -59.66 -0.31 -23.25
CA SER A 71 -60.94 0.24 -22.76
C SER A 71 -62.12 -0.72 -22.90
N GLN A 72 -62.02 -1.72 -23.76
CA GLN A 72 -63.03 -2.74 -24.03
C GLN A 72 -62.80 -4.04 -23.23
N GLY A 73 -61.70 -4.11 -22.46
CA GLY A 73 -61.36 -5.17 -21.52
C GLY A 73 -60.41 -6.25 -22.04
N ALA A 74 -59.89 -6.17 -23.28
CA ALA A 74 -58.86 -7.12 -23.71
C ALA A 74 -57.51 -6.76 -23.08
N SER A 75 -56.69 -7.79 -22.82
CA SER A 75 -55.45 -7.64 -22.06
C SER A 75 -54.33 -8.45 -22.66
N SER A 76 -53.10 -7.95 -22.52
CA SER A 76 -51.89 -8.68 -22.87
C SER A 76 -50.87 -8.62 -21.75
N THR A 77 -49.93 -9.57 -21.77
CA THR A 77 -48.81 -9.62 -20.84
C THR A 77 -47.49 -9.70 -21.59
N LYS A 78 -46.44 -9.16 -20.97
CA LYS A 78 -45.07 -9.29 -21.46
C LYS A 78 -44.13 -9.49 -20.29
N THR A 79 -43.33 -10.55 -20.33
CA THR A 79 -42.24 -10.76 -19.38
C THR A 79 -40.92 -10.34 -20.02
N ILE A 80 -40.08 -9.65 -19.25
CA ILE A 80 -38.68 -9.36 -19.60
C ILE A 80 -37.76 -10.03 -18.59
N THR A 81 -36.51 -10.22 -18.99
CA THR A 81 -35.44 -10.65 -18.11
C THR A 81 -34.63 -9.45 -17.62
N VAL A 82 -34.26 -9.46 -16.33
CA VAL A 82 -33.31 -8.53 -15.72
C VAL A 82 -32.10 -9.32 -15.28
N THR A 83 -30.96 -9.08 -15.91
CA THR A 83 -29.67 -9.67 -15.52
C THR A 83 -28.94 -8.71 -14.58
N VAL A 84 -28.69 -9.14 -13.34
CA VAL A 84 -27.91 -8.39 -12.36
C VAL A 84 -26.51 -9.00 -12.26
N ASN A 85 -25.52 -8.25 -12.74
CA ASN A 85 -24.11 -8.61 -12.71
C ASN A 85 -23.48 -8.28 -11.35
N PRO A 86 -22.42 -8.99 -10.95
CA PRO A 86 -21.63 -8.60 -9.79
C PRO A 86 -21.01 -7.22 -10.01
N LYS A 87 -20.95 -6.43 -8.94
CA LYS A 87 -20.15 -5.21 -8.91
C LYS A 87 -18.68 -5.60 -8.96
N MET A 88 -17.94 -5.03 -9.92
CA MET A 88 -16.49 -5.23 -9.99
C MET A 88 -15.84 -4.39 -8.88
N GLU A 89 -15.14 -5.07 -7.98
CA GLU A 89 -14.29 -4.42 -7.01
C GLU A 89 -12.90 -4.17 -7.61
N GLU A 90 -12.30 -3.02 -7.29
CA GLU A 90 -10.92 -2.75 -7.69
C GLU A 90 -9.97 -3.68 -6.94
N LEU A 91 -9.07 -4.32 -7.69
CA LEU A 91 -8.05 -5.18 -7.09
C LEU A 91 -7.07 -4.31 -6.30
N ASN A 92 -6.87 -4.64 -5.01
CA ASN A 92 -5.84 -4.00 -4.21
C ASN A 92 -4.45 -4.40 -4.72
N ARG A 93 -3.67 -3.43 -5.19
CA ARG A 93 -2.32 -3.68 -5.69
C ARG A 93 -1.34 -3.69 -4.53
N ILE A 94 -0.17 -4.28 -4.77
CA ILE A 94 0.88 -4.35 -3.76
C ILE A 94 1.68 -3.04 -3.85
N PRO A 95 1.96 -2.38 -2.72
CA PRO A 95 2.78 -1.16 -2.70
C PRO A 95 4.21 -1.44 -3.17
N THR A 96 4.88 -0.43 -3.73
CA THR A 96 6.27 -0.51 -4.20
C THR A 96 7.17 0.33 -3.31
N ILE A 97 8.31 -0.23 -2.88
CA ILE A 97 9.35 0.51 -2.15
C ILE A 97 10.47 0.87 -3.14
N GLU A 98 10.92 2.12 -3.10
CA GLU A 98 12.12 2.59 -3.78
C GLU A 98 13.19 2.91 -2.73
N ALA A 99 14.35 2.28 -2.88
CA ALA A 99 15.52 2.45 -2.01
C ALA A 99 16.76 1.96 -2.75
N GLU A 100 17.91 2.58 -2.54
CA GLU A 100 19.14 2.21 -3.25
C GLU A 100 20.21 1.64 -2.31
N ASP A 101 21.10 0.84 -2.88
CA ASP A 101 22.29 0.35 -2.18
C ASP A 101 23.20 1.53 -1.79
N LYS A 102 23.84 1.42 -0.63
CA LYS A 102 24.68 2.50 -0.06
C LYS A 102 26.14 2.07 0.03
N THR A 103 27.05 2.99 -0.24
CA THR A 103 28.49 2.80 0.00
C THR A 103 29.00 3.86 0.97
N LEU A 104 29.64 3.43 2.05
CA LEU A 104 30.16 4.26 3.14
C LEU A 104 31.59 3.84 3.47
N THR A 105 32.27 4.64 4.30
CA THR A 105 33.54 4.30 4.95
C THR A 105 33.32 4.18 6.47
N VAL A 106 34.10 3.35 7.15
CA VAL A 106 34.07 3.25 8.62
C VAL A 106 34.20 4.64 9.26
N GLY A 107 33.23 4.98 10.11
CA GLY A 107 33.10 6.27 10.78
C GLY A 107 32.06 7.20 10.15
N ASP A 108 31.54 6.89 8.96
CA ASP A 108 30.46 7.65 8.32
C ASP A 108 29.12 7.41 9.02
N SER A 109 28.30 8.45 9.15
CA SER A 109 26.93 8.36 9.65
C SER A 109 26.00 7.73 8.62
N LEU A 110 25.13 6.81 9.06
CA LEU A 110 24.11 6.17 8.21
C LEU A 110 22.70 6.61 8.61
N GLU A 111 22.07 7.38 7.74
CA GLU A 111 20.64 7.68 7.82
C GLU A 111 19.83 6.60 7.10
N VAL A 112 19.22 5.70 7.89
CA VAL A 112 18.60 4.47 7.38
C VAL A 112 17.39 4.75 6.47
N MET A 113 16.60 5.78 6.78
CA MET A 113 15.41 6.15 5.98
C MET A 113 15.67 7.22 4.92
N ARG A 114 16.91 7.71 4.80
CA ARG A 114 17.23 8.73 3.79
C ARG A 114 17.12 8.11 2.39
N ASP A 115 16.37 8.80 1.52
CA ASP A 115 16.08 8.41 0.13
C ASP A 115 15.33 7.07 0.00
N VAL A 116 14.54 6.71 1.03
CA VAL A 116 13.65 5.55 1.01
C VAL A 116 12.21 6.05 0.88
N THR A 117 11.53 5.66 -0.20
CA THR A 117 10.16 6.07 -0.49
C THR A 117 9.28 4.87 -0.81
N ALA A 118 7.97 5.01 -0.72
CA ALA A 118 7.05 3.97 -1.16
C ALA A 118 5.78 4.58 -1.76
N THR A 119 5.28 3.92 -2.80
CA THR A 119 4.07 4.32 -3.51
C THR A 119 3.15 3.14 -3.73
N ASP A 120 1.86 3.38 -3.62
CA ASP A 120 0.80 2.46 -3.96
C ASP A 120 -0.13 3.06 -5.02
N ALA A 121 -0.75 2.21 -5.83
CA ALA A 121 -1.57 2.66 -6.94
C ALA A 121 -2.94 3.22 -6.50
N GLU A 122 -3.50 2.70 -5.41
CA GLU A 122 -4.79 3.09 -4.87
C GLU A 122 -4.64 4.10 -3.71
N ASP A 123 -3.57 4.00 -2.92
CA ASP A 123 -3.33 4.89 -1.77
C ASP A 123 -2.36 6.06 -2.07
N GLY A 124 -1.62 6.04 -3.18
CA GLY A 124 -0.65 7.09 -3.53
C GLY A 124 0.65 7.00 -2.73
N ASP A 125 1.10 8.10 -2.13
CA ASP A 125 2.34 8.10 -1.33
C ASP A 125 2.13 7.43 0.04
N VAL A 126 2.78 6.29 0.23
CA VAL A 126 2.73 5.48 1.46
C VAL A 126 4.09 5.44 2.16
N THR A 127 4.98 6.38 1.86
CA THR A 127 6.32 6.47 2.46
C THR A 127 6.28 6.54 3.99
N GLY A 128 5.25 7.19 4.55
CA GLY A 128 5.04 7.26 6.01
C GLY A 128 4.75 5.90 6.68
N ASN A 129 4.41 4.87 5.90
CA ASN A 129 4.08 3.54 6.40
C ASN A 129 5.27 2.57 6.36
N ILE A 130 6.43 3.01 5.90
CA ILE A 130 7.63 2.17 5.80
C ILE A 130 8.15 1.83 7.20
N GLN A 131 8.43 0.55 7.41
CA GLN A 131 9.03 0.00 8.61
C GLN A 131 10.38 -0.63 8.28
N ILE A 132 11.34 -0.52 9.20
CA ILE A 132 12.61 -1.25 9.12
C ILE A 132 12.37 -2.62 9.75
N LEU A 133 12.29 -3.65 8.92
CA LEU A 133 12.12 -5.02 9.39
C LEU A 133 13.43 -5.58 9.96
N GLU A 134 14.56 -5.25 9.35
CA GLU A 134 15.88 -5.68 9.80
C GLU A 134 16.97 -4.69 9.37
N ASN A 135 17.95 -4.42 10.24
CA ASN A 135 19.15 -3.65 9.92
C ASN A 135 20.39 -4.38 10.47
N LYS A 136 21.29 -4.82 9.59
CA LYS A 136 22.51 -5.56 9.95
C LYS A 136 23.78 -4.71 9.95
N VAL A 137 23.69 -3.40 9.69
CA VAL A 137 24.87 -2.53 9.63
C VAL A 137 25.40 -2.27 11.04
N PRO A 138 26.67 -2.61 11.37
CA PRO A 138 27.26 -2.29 12.66
C PRO A 138 27.45 -0.78 12.81
N MET A 139 26.82 -0.21 13.84
CA MET A 139 26.88 1.21 14.13
C MET A 139 27.12 1.47 15.62
N ASP A 140 27.72 2.62 15.94
CA ASP A 140 27.78 3.12 17.30
C ASP A 140 26.48 3.83 17.72
N GLU A 141 26.42 4.28 18.96
CA GLU A 141 25.26 4.99 19.52
C GLU A 141 24.96 6.32 18.84
N SER A 142 25.91 6.86 18.07
CA SER A 142 25.76 8.08 17.27
C SER A 142 25.33 7.80 15.82
N GLY A 143 25.05 6.53 15.47
CA GLY A 143 24.65 6.12 14.13
C GLY A 143 25.80 6.12 13.11
N LYS A 144 27.06 6.07 13.56
CA LYS A 144 28.22 5.95 12.67
C LYS A 144 28.63 4.50 12.50
N THR A 145 29.04 4.14 11.30
CA THR A 145 29.50 2.79 10.97
C THR A 145 30.80 2.44 11.71
N THR A 146 30.90 1.22 12.24
CA THR A 146 32.02 0.81 13.09
C THR A 146 32.89 -0.29 12.49
N GLN A 147 32.39 -0.99 11.47
CA GLN A 147 33.07 -2.14 10.89
C GLN A 147 32.92 -2.16 9.37
N ALA A 148 34.04 -2.41 8.67
CA ALA A 148 34.02 -2.62 7.23
C ALA A 148 33.40 -3.98 6.87
N GLY A 149 32.67 -4.02 5.77
CA GLY A 149 31.94 -5.20 5.33
C GLY A 149 30.76 -4.86 4.44
N THR A 150 30.03 -5.90 4.04
CA THR A 150 28.79 -5.77 3.28
C THR A 150 27.63 -6.26 4.14
N TYR A 151 26.67 -5.38 4.38
CA TYR A 151 25.53 -5.61 5.28
C TYR A 151 24.23 -5.33 4.54
N THR A 152 23.10 -5.70 5.14
CA THR A 152 21.78 -5.50 4.52
C THR A 152 20.83 -4.74 5.43
N ILE A 153 19.90 -4.01 4.82
CA ILE A 153 18.73 -3.42 5.48
C ILE A 153 17.50 -3.88 4.72
N THR A 154 16.50 -4.39 5.44
CA THR A 154 15.23 -4.85 4.88
C THR A 154 14.11 -3.94 5.34
N TYR A 155 13.42 -3.33 4.39
CA TYR A 155 12.23 -2.50 4.59
C TYR A 155 10.96 -3.29 4.30
N LEU A 156 9.87 -2.90 4.96
CA LEU A 156 8.51 -3.39 4.77
C LEU A 156 7.59 -2.18 4.62
N VAL A 157 6.62 -2.24 3.71
CA VAL A 157 5.52 -1.28 3.64
C VAL A 157 4.20 -2.04 3.51
N THR A 158 3.16 -1.54 4.17
CA THR A 158 1.80 -2.07 4.12
C THR A 158 0.83 -0.94 3.74
N ASP A 159 -0.07 -1.23 2.81
CA ASP A 159 -1.11 -0.30 2.34
C ASP A 159 -2.35 -0.28 3.28
N SER A 160 -3.33 0.56 2.97
CA SER A 160 -4.54 0.74 3.78
C SER A 160 -5.49 -0.47 3.79
N LYS A 161 -5.40 -1.33 2.76
CA LYS A 161 -6.21 -2.55 2.57
C LYS A 161 -5.46 -3.82 2.98
N GLY A 162 -4.23 -3.69 3.49
CA GLY A 162 -3.42 -4.75 4.08
C GLY A 162 -2.44 -5.47 3.14
N ALA A 163 -2.29 -5.10 1.86
CA ALA A 163 -1.23 -5.69 1.05
C ALA A 163 0.14 -5.07 1.41
N SER A 164 1.20 -5.84 1.22
CA SER A 164 2.54 -5.46 1.69
C SER A 164 3.65 -5.93 0.76
N SER A 165 4.76 -5.20 0.78
CA SER A 165 5.99 -5.57 0.08
C SER A 165 7.23 -5.32 0.93
N THR A 166 8.29 -6.05 0.61
CA THR A 166 9.60 -5.88 1.24
C THR A 166 10.65 -5.50 0.21
N LYS A 167 11.65 -4.75 0.66
CA LYS A 167 12.83 -4.43 -0.14
C LYS A 167 14.08 -4.52 0.72
N THR A 168 15.04 -5.31 0.27
CA THR A 168 16.36 -5.39 0.89
C THR A 168 17.35 -4.60 0.05
N ILE A 169 18.11 -3.72 0.70
CA ILE A 169 19.27 -3.04 0.11
C ILE A 169 20.56 -3.55 0.72
N THR A 170 21.64 -3.38 -0.03
CA THR A 170 23.01 -3.65 0.40
C THR A 170 23.68 -2.36 0.86
N VAL A 171 24.40 -2.44 1.98
CA VAL A 171 25.26 -1.37 2.48
C VAL A 171 26.69 -1.88 2.53
N THR A 172 27.56 -1.32 1.68
CA THR A 172 28.99 -1.61 1.66
C THR A 172 29.74 -0.56 2.48
N VAL A 173 30.36 -0.98 3.58
CA VAL A 173 31.23 -0.15 4.42
C VAL A 173 32.69 -0.49 4.09
N LYS A 174 33.45 0.48 3.62
CA LYS A 174 34.88 0.36 3.29
C LYS A 174 35.74 0.68 4.50
N GLU A 175 36.95 0.11 4.53
CA GLU A 175 37.95 0.45 5.54
C GLU A 175 38.34 1.92 5.51
N ASN A 176 38.58 2.49 6.68
CA ASN A 176 39.10 3.85 6.80
C ASN A 176 40.63 3.82 6.78
N THR A 177 41.22 4.09 5.61
CA THR A 177 42.68 4.04 5.42
C THR A 177 43.44 5.23 6.03
N ASN A 178 42.76 6.15 6.72
CA ASN A 178 43.37 7.36 7.28
C ASN A 178 43.92 7.19 8.70
N ASN A 179 43.97 5.95 9.23
CA ASN A 179 44.54 5.69 10.57
C ASN A 179 45.57 4.54 10.58
N GLN A 180 46.55 4.62 9.69
CA GLN A 180 47.79 3.84 9.76
C GLN A 180 49.01 4.79 9.75
N SER A 181 49.38 5.31 10.92
CA SER A 181 50.78 5.62 11.25
C SER A 181 50.99 5.73 12.76
N SER A 182 51.17 4.58 13.42
CA SER A 182 52.16 4.41 14.50
C SER A 182 52.38 2.91 14.75
N GLN A 183 53.19 2.31 13.89
CA GLN A 183 53.85 1.05 14.21
C GLN A 183 54.91 1.36 15.30
N PRO A 184 55.04 0.57 16.38
CA PRO A 184 56.17 0.71 17.28
C PRO A 184 57.42 0.24 16.54
N GLU A 185 58.40 1.13 16.32
CA GLU A 185 59.74 0.71 15.96
C GLU A 185 60.27 -0.22 17.06
N LYS A 186 60.55 -1.47 16.67
CA LYS A 186 61.36 -2.37 17.48
C LYS A 186 62.80 -1.94 17.31
N ASP A 187 63.34 -1.23 18.29
CA ASP A 187 64.78 -1.01 18.38
C ASP A 187 65.40 -2.09 19.28
N ASN A 188 66.27 -2.91 18.69
CA ASN A 188 67.06 -3.93 19.37
C ASN A 188 68.54 -3.59 19.11
N ASN A 189 69.24 -3.04 20.11
CA ASN A 189 70.60 -3.45 20.48
C ASN A 189 71.06 -2.89 21.83
N ASN A 190 71.74 -3.76 22.57
CA ASN A 190 72.20 -3.70 23.97
C ASN A 190 73.66 -3.16 24.08
N PRO A 191 74.31 -3.12 25.26
CA PRO A 191 74.38 -2.05 26.28
C PRO A 191 75.78 -1.42 26.43
N SER A 192 75.89 -0.21 27.04
CA SER A 192 76.94 0.09 28.04
C SER A 192 76.82 1.50 28.66
N ASN A 193 76.67 1.52 29.99
CA ASN A 193 77.29 2.41 30.97
C ASN A 193 76.96 3.92 31.01
N GLY A 194 76.53 4.41 32.19
CA GLY A 194 76.73 5.81 32.60
C GLY A 194 75.63 6.45 33.47
N LYS A 195 75.89 6.53 34.78
CA LYS A 195 75.25 7.34 35.84
C LYS A 195 74.57 8.67 35.41
N GLY A 196 73.45 9.02 36.07
CA GLY A 196 73.22 10.40 36.54
C GLY A 196 71.78 10.95 36.56
N ASN A 197 71.15 10.94 37.74
CA ASN A 197 70.46 12.06 38.43
C ASN A 197 69.27 12.85 37.81
N THR A 198 68.08 12.68 38.42
CA THR A 198 67.11 13.65 39.01
C THR A 198 66.73 14.99 38.33
N SER A 199 65.41 15.28 38.39
CA SER A 199 64.70 16.59 38.37
C SER A 199 64.52 17.26 37.00
N THR A 200 63.49 18.03 36.65
CA THR A 200 62.32 18.59 37.36
C THR A 200 61.25 18.99 36.31
N GLN A 201 60.04 19.24 36.79
CA GLN A 201 58.91 19.88 36.10
C GLN A 201 59.31 21.16 35.34
N GLU A 202 58.62 21.44 34.23
CA GLU A 202 58.11 22.80 34.02
C GLU A 202 56.76 22.85 33.31
N LYS A 203 55.96 23.75 33.85
CA LYS A 203 54.55 24.03 33.65
C LYS A 203 54.45 25.18 32.65
N ASN A 204 53.50 25.15 31.72
CA ASN A 204 52.97 26.40 31.19
C ASN A 204 51.46 26.34 30.94
N THR A 205 50.77 27.03 31.85
CA THR A 205 49.39 27.49 31.88
C THR A 205 49.17 28.66 30.93
N ASN A 206 47.93 28.78 30.41
CA ASN A 206 47.07 29.98 30.27
C ASN A 206 46.26 29.93 28.95
N LYS A 207 44.99 30.34 28.85
CA LYS A 207 44.04 30.93 29.80
C LYS A 207 42.67 30.97 29.11
N GLU A 208 41.65 30.80 29.93
CA GLU A 208 40.21 30.82 29.67
C GLU A 208 39.65 32.23 29.39
N SER A 209 38.54 32.30 28.63
CA SER A 209 37.51 33.33 28.81
C SER A 209 36.21 32.90 28.10
N GLY A 210 35.17 32.59 28.87
CA GLY A 210 33.80 32.46 28.38
C GLY A 210 33.02 33.78 28.39
N LYS A 211 31.82 33.78 27.77
CA LYS A 211 30.59 34.41 28.27
C LYS A 211 29.34 34.05 27.43
N GLU A 212 28.31 33.64 28.16
CA GLU A 212 26.85 33.46 27.92
C GLU A 212 26.13 34.68 27.28
N ALA A 213 24.86 34.73 26.83
CA ALA A 213 23.75 33.81 26.52
C ALA A 213 22.53 34.63 25.95
N LYS A 214 21.46 33.92 25.52
CA LYS A 214 20.04 34.29 25.20
C LYS A 214 19.71 34.70 23.74
N GLY A 215 18.66 34.18 23.07
CA GLY A 215 17.66 33.14 23.36
C GLY A 215 16.42 33.18 22.43
N SER A 216 15.77 32.00 22.24
CA SER A 216 14.37 31.70 21.76
C SER A 216 13.96 32.01 20.32
N LYS A 217 13.11 31.25 19.60
CA LYS A 217 12.33 29.98 19.72
C LYS A 217 11.81 29.71 18.28
N GLY A 218 11.73 28.49 17.75
CA GLY A 218 10.76 27.48 18.15
C GLY A 218 10.95 26.15 17.40
N THR A 219 10.74 25.11 18.18
CA THR A 219 10.96 23.68 17.98
C THR A 219 9.72 22.96 17.43
N LYS A 220 9.92 21.86 16.69
CA LYS A 220 9.34 20.56 17.04
C LYS A 220 10.36 19.45 16.78
N THR A 221 10.83 18.90 17.89
CA THR A 221 11.74 17.76 18.03
C THR A 221 10.96 16.45 17.96
N SER A 222 11.43 15.49 17.18
CA SER A 222 11.18 14.06 17.45
C SER A 222 12.52 13.48 17.87
N THR A 223 12.66 13.28 19.18
CA THR A 223 13.82 12.66 19.82
C THR A 223 13.76 11.15 19.58
N GLY A 224 14.63 10.64 18.72
CA GLY A 224 14.88 9.20 18.57
C GLY A 224 15.61 8.67 19.80
N THR A 225 14.90 7.99 20.67
CA THR A 225 15.47 7.23 21.79
C THR A 225 15.95 5.89 21.22
N TYR A 226 17.26 5.66 21.15
CA TYR A 226 17.82 4.37 20.80
C TYR A 226 17.70 3.43 22.01
N ALA A 227 16.70 2.55 21.98
CA ALA A 227 16.61 1.43 22.91
C ALA A 227 16.96 0.14 22.16
N ALA A 228 18.17 -0.35 22.38
CA ALA A 228 18.52 -1.73 22.07
C ALA A 228 17.68 -2.66 22.98
N VAL A 229 16.85 -3.53 22.40
CA VAL A 229 16.18 -4.61 23.12
C VAL A 229 16.63 -5.96 22.56
N PHE A 230 17.15 -6.77 23.48
CA PHE A 230 17.68 -8.10 23.30
C PHE A 230 16.60 -9.13 22.91
N SER A 231 17.05 -10.14 22.17
CA SER A 231 16.58 -11.53 22.07
C SER A 231 15.16 -11.88 22.54
N GLY A 232 14.34 -12.44 21.65
CA GLY A 232 13.17 -13.21 22.06
C GLY A 232 12.11 -13.39 20.98
N ILE A 233 12.33 -14.38 20.11
CA ILE A 233 11.38 -15.16 19.30
C ILE A 233 9.94 -14.61 19.19
N ALA A 234 9.56 -14.21 17.98
CA ALA A 234 8.25 -14.54 17.44
C ALA A 234 8.47 -14.94 15.99
N SER A 235 8.27 -16.22 15.71
CA SER A 235 8.14 -16.76 14.37
C SER A 235 7.01 -16.02 13.66
N VAL A 236 7.34 -14.93 12.95
CA VAL A 236 6.51 -14.44 11.87
C VAL A 236 6.71 -15.46 10.76
N SER A 237 5.75 -16.38 10.66
CA SER A 237 5.62 -17.32 9.56
C SER A 237 5.87 -16.56 8.26
N LEU A 238 6.96 -16.91 7.59
CA LEU A 238 7.30 -16.45 6.25
C LEU A 238 6.21 -16.98 5.32
N ALA A 239 5.10 -16.25 5.21
CA ALA A 239 4.11 -16.47 4.18
C ALA A 239 4.75 -16.01 2.86
N LEU A 240 5.51 -16.91 2.22
CA LEU A 240 5.71 -16.88 0.78
C LEU A 240 4.31 -16.99 0.15
N LEU A 241 3.66 -15.86 -0.11
CA LEU A 241 2.44 -15.88 -0.92
C LEU A 241 2.87 -16.13 -2.36
N CYS A 242 2.58 -17.34 -2.82
CA CYS A 242 2.70 -17.79 -4.18
C CYS A 242 2.07 -16.79 -5.16
N GLY A 243 2.84 -16.33 -6.15
CA GLY A 243 2.28 -15.78 -7.37
C GLY A 243 1.50 -16.86 -8.10
N LEU A 244 0.17 -16.74 -8.15
CA LEU A 244 -0.67 -17.54 -9.04
C LEU A 244 -0.30 -17.21 -10.49
N MET A 245 0.49 -18.07 -11.14
CA MET A 245 0.53 -18.09 -12.61
C MET A 245 -0.76 -18.74 -13.13
N ILE A 246 -1.69 -17.90 -13.59
CA ILE A 246 -2.83 -18.37 -14.39
C ILE A 246 -2.29 -18.71 -15.79
N ILE A 247 -2.05 -20.00 -16.04
CA ILE A 247 -1.81 -20.54 -17.39
C ILE A 247 -3.15 -20.56 -18.12
N GLN A 248 -3.41 -19.55 -18.97
CA GLN A 248 -4.47 -19.65 -19.97
C GLN A 248 -4.03 -20.67 -21.04
N LYS A 249 -4.56 -21.90 -20.96
CA LYS A 249 -4.52 -22.85 -22.08
C LYS A 249 -5.31 -22.25 -23.26
N ARG A 250 -4.60 -21.71 -24.24
CA ARG A 250 -5.14 -21.51 -25.59
C ARG A 250 -5.48 -22.88 -26.19
N GLN A 251 -6.76 -23.21 -26.28
CA GLN A 251 -7.20 -24.26 -27.19
C GLN A 251 -6.98 -23.78 -28.62
N LYS A 252 -6.06 -24.44 -29.34
CA LYS A 252 -6.02 -24.40 -30.80
C LYS A 252 -6.95 -25.50 -31.32
N ARG A 253 -7.94 -25.05 -32.10
CA ARG A 253 -8.69 -25.71 -33.19
C ARG A 253 -8.86 -27.22 -33.12
#